data_AF-A0AAE0DQY7-F1
#
_entry.id   AF-A0AAE0DQY7-F1
#
_cell.length_a   1.000
_cell.length_b   1.000
_cell.length_c   1.000
_cell.angle_alpha   90.00
_cell.angle_beta   90.00
_cell.angle_gamma   90.00
#
_symmetry.space_group_name_H-M   'P 1'
#
loop_
_entity.id
_entity.type
_entity.pdbx_description
1 polymer ?
#
loop_
_entity_poly.entity_id
_entity_poly.type
_entity_poly.pdbx_seq_one_letter_code
_entity_poly.pdbx_strand_id
1 'polypeptide(L)' 'MASDSDKITCIVADFLLGWGMQMAAERGVKGVVFSGNMASGLVLISKIPNLIDEGIIDDDGKISLH' A
#
# COMPACT_ATOMS: atom_id res chain seq x y z
N MET A 1 12.51 -28.22 19.00
CA MET A 1 12.64 -26.78 19.32
C MET A 1 12.77 -26.08 17.99
N ALA A 2 11.86 -25.16 17.66
CA ALA A 2 11.99 -24.37 16.44
C ALA A 2 13.34 -23.64 16.52
N SER A 3 14.17 -23.79 15.50
CA SER A 3 15.50 -23.17 15.50
C SER A 3 15.33 -21.67 15.26
N ASP A 4 16.28 -20.83 15.66
CA ASP A 4 16.24 -19.38 15.38
C ASP A 4 16.01 -19.03 13.89
N SER A 5 16.19 -20.00 12.98
CA SER A 5 15.88 -19.90 11.56
C SER A 5 14.37 -19.83 11.23
N ASP A 6 13.49 -20.18 12.16
CA ASP A 6 12.02 -20.17 11.95
C ASP A 6 11.37 -18.84 12.34
N LYS A 7 12.16 -17.90 12.89
CA LYS A 7 11.67 -16.58 13.31
C LYS A 7 11.53 -15.65 12.10
N ILE A 8 10.33 -15.10 11.90
CA ILE A 8 10.08 -14.06 10.90
C ILE A 8 10.87 -12.81 11.27
N THR A 9 11.69 -12.30 10.35
CA THR A 9 12.52 -11.10 10.54
C THR A 9 12.06 -9.89 9.73
N CYS A 10 11.23 -10.12 8.70
CA CYS A 10 10.70 -9.09 7.81
C CYS A 10 9.38 -9.55 7.21
N ILE A 11 8.47 -8.62 6.96
CA ILE A 11 7.27 -8.85 6.17
C ILE A 11 7.42 -8.07 4.87
N VAL A 12 7.28 -8.76 3.74
CA VAL A 12 7.19 -8.14 2.42
C VAL A 12 5.75 -8.33 1.94
N ALA A 13 5.08 -7.23 1.64
CA ALA A 13 3.69 -7.24 1.22
C ALA A 13 3.51 -6.39 -0.03
N ASP A 14 2.60 -6.81 -0.92
CA ASP A 14 2.19 -5.96 -2.03
C ASP A 14 1.51 -4.69 -1.50
N PHE A 15 1.62 -3.57 -2.21
CA PHE A 15 0.98 -2.31 -1.86
C PHE A 15 -0.54 -2.45 -1.67
N LEU A 16 -1.20 -3.33 -2.44
CA LEU A 16 -2.63 -3.62 -2.29
C LEU A 16 -2.94 -4.37 -0.98
N LEU A 17 -1.95 -5.01 -0.38
CA LEU A 17 -2.03 -5.65 0.93
C LEU A 17 -1.60 -4.69 2.04
N GLY A 18 -2.21 -3.51 2.09
CA GLY A 18 -1.87 -2.43 3.04
C GLY A 18 -1.85 -2.86 4.52
N TRP A 19 -2.61 -3.91 4.88
CA TRP A 19 -2.60 -4.51 6.22
C TRP A 19 -1.29 -5.21 6.59
N GLY A 20 -0.46 -5.59 5.60
CA GLY A 20 0.81 -6.27 5.84
C GLY A 20 1.81 -5.42 6.64
N MET A 21 1.78 -4.10 6.45
CA MET A 21 2.62 -3.17 7.22
C MET A 21 2.18 -3.07 8.68
N GLN A 22 0.87 -3.15 8.94
CA GLN A 22 0.35 -3.21 10.30
C GLN A 22 0.84 -4.48 11.01
N MET A 23 0.79 -5.65 10.34
CA MET A 23 1.32 -6.87 10.92
C MET A 23 2.82 -6.81 11.21
N ALA A 24 3.60 -6.09 10.38
CA ALA A 24 5.03 -5.91 10.60
C ALA A 24 5.28 -5.10 11.89
N ALA A 25 4.52 -4.01 12.07
CA ALA A 25 4.57 -3.19 13.27
C ALA A 25 4.15 -3.97 14.53
N GLU A 26 3.04 -4.72 14.46
CA GLU A 26 2.56 -5.56 15.57
C GLU A 26 3.58 -6.62 16.00
N ARG A 27 4.37 -7.14 15.05
CA ARG A 27 5.42 -8.13 15.33
C ARG A 27 6.79 -7.51 15.62
N GLY A 28 6.93 -6.19 15.55
CA GLY A 28 8.20 -5.49 15.77
C GLY A 28 9.28 -5.86 14.74
N VAL A 29 8.88 -6.21 13.52
CA VAL A 29 9.77 -6.60 12.43
C VAL A 29 9.76 -5.56 11.31
N LYS A 30 10.78 -5.60 10.43
CA LYS A 30 10.84 -4.71 9.28
C LYS A 30 9.66 -5.00 8.33
N GLY A 31 8.95 -3.96 7.90
CA GLY A 31 7.97 -4.05 6.82
C GLY A 31 8.53 -3.46 5.53
N VAL A 32 8.29 -4.12 4.40
CA VAL A 32 8.66 -3.62 3.07
C VAL A 32 7.44 -3.74 2.15
N VAL A 33 7.10 -2.62 1.50
CA VAL A 33 6.08 -2.59 0.46
C VAL A 33 6.73 -2.93 -0.87
N PHE A 34 6.16 -3.91 -1.55
CA PHE A 34 6.44 -4.24 -2.93
C PHE A 34 5.27 -3.77 -3.82
N SER A 35 5.54 -3.36 -5.04
CA SER A 35 4.48 -3.16 -6.03
C SER A 35 4.91 -3.83 -7.32
N GLY A 36 4.15 -4.84 -7.75
CA GLY A 36 4.34 -5.47 -9.05
C GLY A 36 3.87 -4.59 -10.23
N ASN A 37 3.33 -3.41 -9.95
CA ASN A 37 2.72 -2.53 -10.94
C ASN A 37 3.76 -1.57 -11.54
N MET A 38 3.41 -0.93 -12.66
CA MET A 38 4.21 0.18 -13.18
C MET A 38 4.28 1.32 -12.16
N ALA A 39 5.43 1.99 -12.07
CA ALA A 39 5.62 3.13 -11.18
C ALA A 39 4.55 4.23 -11.38
N SER A 40 4.09 4.44 -12.62
CA SER A 40 3.00 5.36 -12.95
C SER A 40 1.68 4.98 -12.28
N GLY A 41 1.37 3.68 -12.19
CA GLY A 41 0.17 3.19 -11.52
C GLY A 41 0.18 3.50 -10.02
N LEU A 42 1.33 3.29 -9.35
CA LEU A 42 1.47 3.63 -7.93
C LEU A 42 1.37 5.14 -7.67
N VAL A 43 1.98 5.94 -8.54
CA VAL A 43 1.87 7.41 -8.48
C VAL A 43 0.42 7.84 -8.65
N LEU A 44 -0.29 7.30 -9.64
CA LEU A 44 -1.70 7.62 -9.87
C LEU A 44 -2.55 7.31 -8.63
N ILE A 45 -2.43 6.11 -8.06
CA ILE A 45 -3.20 5.73 -6.86
C ILE A 45 -2.91 6.68 -5.71
N SER A 46 -1.65 7.07 -5.52
CA SER A 46 -1.23 8.03 -4.50
C SER A 46 -1.76 9.45 -4.73
N LYS A 47 -2.20 9.76 -5.95
CA LYS A 47 -2.77 11.06 -6.33
C LYS A 47 -4.29 11.09 -6.34
N ILE A 48 -4.98 9.95 -6.22
CA ILE A 48 -6.46 9.90 -6.14
C ILE A 48 -7.03 10.89 -5.12
N PRO A 49 -6.50 11.00 -3.87
CA PRO A 49 -7.03 11.96 -2.91
C PRO A 49 -6.95 13.42 -3.40
N ASN A 50 -5.86 13.78 -4.08
CA ASN A 50 -5.70 15.10 -4.68
C ASN A 50 -6.67 15.32 -5.83
N LEU A 51 -6.90 14.31 -6.67
CA LEU A 51 -7.83 14.41 -7.80
C LEU A 51 -9.28 14.61 -7.32
N ILE A 52 -9.63 14.04 -6.16
CA ILE A 52 -10.92 14.27 -5.50
C ILE A 52 -11.00 15.70 -4.94
N ASP A 53 -9.96 16.13 -4.22
CA ASP A 53 -9.86 17.49 -3.65
C ASP A 53 -9.94 18.58 -4.75
N GLU A 54 -9.30 18.34 -5.88
CA GLU A 54 -9.33 19.21 -7.06
C GLU A 54 -10.65 19.14 -7.84
N GLY A 55 -11.58 18.27 -7.44
CA GLY A 55 -12.88 18.08 -8.10
C GLY A 55 -12.79 17.51 -9.52
N ILE A 56 -11.66 16.89 -9.88
CA ILE A 56 -11.47 16.23 -11.17
C ILE A 56 -12.25 14.91 -11.21
N ILE A 57 -12.27 14.20 -10.07
CA ILE A 57 -13.08 13.00 -9.85
C ILE A 57 -13.90 13.13 -8.57
N ASP A 58 -15.07 12.50 -8.51
CA ASP A 58 -15.90 12.44 -7.29
C ASP A 58 -15.48 11.30 -6.36
N ASP A 59 -16.17 11.17 -5.22
CA ASP A 59 -15.97 10.10 -4.23
C ASP A 59 -16.32 8.70 -4.74
N ASP A 60 -17.15 8.60 -5.78
CA ASP A 60 -17.41 7.36 -6.53
C ASP A 60 -16.35 7.08 -7.61
N GLY A 61 -15.38 7.98 -7.78
CA GLY A 61 -14.30 7.89 -8.77
C GLY A 61 -14.73 8.21 -10.20
N LYS A 62 -15.87 8.85 -10.41
CA LYS A 62 -16.29 9.32 -11.75
C LYS A 62 -15.72 10.71 -12.03
N ILE A 63 -15.47 10.97 -13.31
CA ILE A 63 -15.02 12.29 -13.75
C ILE A 63 -16.14 13.29 -13.47
N SER A 64 -15.82 14.28 -12.65
CA SER A 64 -16.69 15.41 -12.41
C SER A 64 -16.42 16.43 -13.51
N LEU A 65 -17.16 16.33 -14.62
CA LEU A 65 -17.19 17.37 -15.64
C LEU A 65 -17.93 18.58 -15.03
N HIS A 66 -17.16 19.59 -14.62
CA HIS A 66 -17.70 20.93 -14.42
C HIS A 66 -17.85 21.64 -15.76
#